data_AF-A0A0N0EBN9-F1
#
_entry.id   AF-A0A0N0EBN9-F1
#
_cell.length_a   1.000
_cell.length_b   1.000
_cell.length_c   1.000
_cell.angle_alpha   90.00
_cell.angle_beta   90.00
_cell.angle_gamma   90.00
#
_symmetry.space_group_name_H-M   'P 1'
#
loop_
_entity.id
_entity.type
_entity.pdbx_description
1 polymer ?
#
loop_
_entity_poly.entity_id
_entity_poly.type
_entity_poly.pdbx_seq_one_letter_code
_entity_poly.pdbx_strand_id
1 'polypeptide(L)'
;MIKRLTIISLIACTCILGTYAYSSKFYLPNLPIESVSKKEVVQSINKASDPVVKIANEDEHDWFITRADQGEYRETLKEMIGDQGWEFVTQDGSGYFFEKGDEKLIVTTKMWTGKYVMVKVPQDWEE
;
A
#
# COMPACT_ATOMS: atom_id res chain seq x y z
N MET A 1 -4.44 -50.46 -4.19
CA MET A 1 -5.24 -49.39 -3.54
C MET A 1 -4.39 -48.27 -2.95
N ILE A 2 -3.36 -48.58 -2.15
CA ILE A 2 -2.50 -47.58 -1.46
C ILE A 2 -1.95 -46.50 -2.42
N LYS A 3 -1.34 -46.87 -3.57
CA LYS A 3 -0.80 -45.91 -4.55
C LYS A 3 -1.82 -44.89 -5.07
N ARG A 4 -3.10 -45.29 -5.23
CA ARG A 4 -4.18 -44.39 -5.68
C ARG A 4 -4.58 -43.40 -4.59
N LEU A 5 -4.63 -43.85 -3.33
CA LEU A 5 -4.87 -42.99 -2.16
C LEU A 5 -3.74 -41.99 -1.94
N THR A 6 -2.48 -42.39 -2.16
CA THR A 6 -1.32 -41.48 -2.05
C THR A 6 -1.39 -40.38 -3.12
N ILE A 7 -1.74 -40.73 -4.37
CA ILE A 7 -1.90 -39.75 -5.46
C ILE A 7 -3.05 -38.78 -5.17
N ILE A 8 -4.21 -39.29 -4.72
CA ILE A 8 -5.36 -38.44 -4.38
C ILE A 8 -5.01 -37.48 -3.23
N SER A 9 -4.34 -37.98 -2.18
CA SER A 9 -3.92 -37.15 -1.05
C SER A 9 -2.91 -36.07 -1.47
N LEU A 10 -1.96 -36.40 -2.35
CA LEU A 10 -0.99 -35.42 -2.87
C LEU A 10 -1.70 -34.32 -3.67
N ILE A 11 -2.62 -34.70 -4.56
CA ILE A 11 -3.39 -33.75 -5.37
C ILE A 11 -4.21 -32.83 -4.46
N ALA A 12 -4.90 -33.39 -3.46
CA ALA A 12 -5.68 -32.62 -2.50
C ALA A 12 -4.81 -31.62 -1.73
N CYS A 13 -3.62 -32.03 -1.25
CA CYS A 13 -2.67 -31.13 -0.60
C CYS A 13 -2.23 -29.98 -1.52
N THR A 14 -1.87 -30.26 -2.78
CA THR A 14 -1.50 -29.19 -3.73
C THR A 14 -2.66 -28.22 -3.99
N CYS A 15 -3.90 -28.70 -4.09
CA CYS A 15 -5.06 -27.83 -4.26
C CYS A 15 -5.26 -26.93 -3.03
N ILE A 16 -5.15 -27.47 -1.82
CA ILE A 16 -5.30 -26.70 -0.56
C ILE A 16 -4.19 -25.64 -0.43
N LEU A 17 -2.95 -25.99 -0.74
CA LEU A 17 -1.83 -25.04 -0.71
C LEU A 17 -2.00 -23.96 -1.79
N GLY A 18 -2.48 -24.33 -2.97
CA GLY A 18 -2.77 -23.38 -4.05
C GLY A 18 -3.85 -22.36 -3.68
N THR A 19 -4.96 -22.80 -3.08
CA THR A 19 -6.02 -21.88 -2.64
C THR A 19 -5.55 -20.97 -1.50
N TYR A 20 -4.77 -21.50 -0.56
CA TYR A 20 -4.19 -20.70 0.52
C TYR A 20 -3.23 -19.62 -0.02
N ALA A 21 -2.29 -20.00 -0.91
CA ALA A 21 -1.34 -19.07 -1.52
C ALA A 21 -2.03 -17.98 -2.35
N TYR A 22 -3.13 -18.31 -3.02
CA TYR A 22 -3.93 -17.33 -3.76
C TYR A 22 -4.66 -16.36 -2.81
N SER A 23 -5.28 -16.89 -1.74
CA SER A 23 -6.03 -16.10 -0.75
C SER A 23 -5.14 -15.15 0.04
N SER A 24 -3.91 -15.55 0.36
CA SER A 24 -2.93 -14.70 1.04
C SER A 24 -2.33 -13.60 0.16
N LYS A 25 -2.66 -13.58 -1.14
CA LYS A 25 -2.05 -12.68 -2.14
C LYS A 25 -0.52 -12.88 -2.23
N PHE A 26 -0.03 -14.10 -2.02
CA PHE A 26 1.40 -14.40 -1.98
C PHE A 26 2.16 -13.99 -3.25
N TYR A 27 1.49 -14.04 -4.40
CA TYR A 27 2.01 -13.67 -5.72
C TYR A 27 2.29 -12.17 -5.91
N LEU A 28 1.82 -11.30 -5.01
CA LEU A 28 2.12 -9.88 -5.08
C LEU A 28 3.56 -9.59 -4.63
N PRO A 29 4.19 -8.51 -5.11
CA PRO A 29 5.48 -8.06 -4.61
C PRO A 29 5.48 -7.84 -3.10
N ASN A 30 6.66 -7.89 -2.47
CA ASN A 30 6.79 -7.56 -1.05
C ASN A 30 6.38 -6.12 -0.79
N LEU A 31 5.75 -5.91 0.37
CA LEU A 31 5.48 -4.57 0.87
C LEU A 31 6.81 -3.94 1.31
N PRO A 32 6.93 -2.60 1.29
CA PRO A 32 8.04 -1.88 1.87
C PRO A 32 7.93 -1.75 3.41
N ILE A 33 6.94 -2.42 4.02
CA ILE A 33 6.66 -2.46 5.46
C ILE A 33 6.32 -3.90 5.89
N GLU A 34 6.54 -4.21 7.16
CA GLU A 34 6.36 -5.57 7.70
C GLU A 34 5.15 -5.72 8.64
N SER A 35 4.65 -4.62 9.21
CA SER A 35 3.55 -4.58 10.18
C SER A 35 2.19 -5.06 9.66
N VAL A 36 1.99 -5.10 8.34
CA VAL A 36 0.72 -5.50 7.72
C VAL A 36 0.92 -6.47 6.56
N SER A 37 -0.04 -7.39 6.38
CA SER A 37 0.02 -8.33 5.26
C SER A 37 -0.48 -7.71 3.95
N LYS A 38 -0.01 -8.27 2.82
CA LYS A 38 -0.47 -7.91 1.46
C LYS A 38 -1.98 -8.02 1.30
N LYS A 39 -2.59 -9.00 1.98
CA LYS A 39 -4.03 -9.22 1.97
C LYS A 39 -4.76 -8.09 2.69
N GLU A 40 -4.28 -7.67 3.86
CA GLU A 40 -4.88 -6.59 4.65
C GLU A 40 -4.83 -5.26 3.90
N VAL A 41 -3.68 -4.92 3.32
CA VAL A 41 -3.51 -3.71 2.48
C VAL A 41 -4.47 -3.70 1.29
N VAL A 42 -4.59 -4.81 0.57
CA VAL A 42 -5.53 -4.88 -0.57
C VAL A 42 -6.99 -4.83 -0.10
N GLN A 43 -7.29 -5.37 1.08
CA GLN A 43 -8.64 -5.32 1.62
C GLN A 43 -9.03 -3.93 2.11
N SER A 44 -8.11 -3.16 2.70
CA SER A 44 -8.39 -1.81 3.18
C SER A 44 -8.81 -0.90 2.03
N ILE A 45 -8.02 -0.84 0.95
CA ILE A 45 -8.30 0.03 -0.21
C ILE A 45 -9.48 -0.41 -1.08
N ASN A 46 -9.86 -1.70 -1.03
CA ASN A 46 -11.03 -2.20 -1.78
C ASN A 46 -12.34 -1.97 -1.03
N LYS A 47 -12.30 -1.86 0.30
CA LYS A 47 -13.49 -1.60 1.14
C LYS A 47 -13.69 -0.12 1.42
N ALA A 48 -12.63 0.67 1.40
CA ALA A 48 -12.71 2.11 1.62
C ALA A 48 -13.41 2.82 0.46
N SER A 49 -14.21 3.84 0.83
CA SER A 49 -14.71 4.84 -0.11
C SER A 49 -13.63 5.88 -0.42
N ASP A 50 -12.76 6.16 0.54
CA ASP A 50 -11.69 7.15 0.41
C ASP A 50 -10.61 6.68 -0.57
N PRO A 51 -10.09 7.58 -1.42
CA PRO A 51 -9.11 7.24 -2.45
C PRO A 51 -7.70 7.00 -1.87
N VAL A 52 -7.41 7.50 -0.67
CA VAL A 52 -6.15 7.28 0.05
C VAL A 52 -6.47 6.72 1.44
N VAL A 53 -5.84 5.61 1.80
CA VAL A 53 -6.16 4.89 3.05
C VAL A 53 -4.89 4.66 3.85
N LYS A 54 -4.88 5.10 5.12
CA LYS A 54 -3.81 4.78 6.07
C LYS A 54 -3.81 3.27 6.35
N ILE A 55 -2.65 2.63 6.21
CA ILE A 55 -2.50 1.18 6.38
C ILE A 55 -1.60 0.79 7.53
N ALA A 56 -0.63 1.63 7.91
CA ALA A 56 0.26 1.36 9.01
C ALA A 56 0.91 2.64 9.52
N ASN A 57 1.47 2.53 10.72
CA ASN A 57 2.48 3.44 11.26
C ASN A 57 3.69 2.56 11.59
N GLU A 58 4.81 2.79 10.91
CA GLU A 58 6.03 1.97 11.00
C GLU A 58 7.26 2.83 10.71
N ASP A 59 8.32 2.65 11.51
CA ASP A 59 9.59 3.36 11.39
C ASP A 59 9.45 4.90 11.39
N GLU A 60 8.63 5.46 12.30
CA GLU A 60 8.37 6.93 12.40
C GLU A 60 7.67 7.52 11.16
N HIS A 61 6.98 6.67 10.39
CA HIS A 61 6.22 7.11 9.23
C HIS A 61 4.82 6.52 9.22
N ASP A 62 3.89 7.36 8.80
CA ASP A 62 2.59 6.93 8.36
C ASP A 62 2.65 6.42 6.92
N TRP A 63 2.08 5.23 6.73
CA TRP A 63 2.00 4.57 5.45
C TRP A 63 0.57 4.55 4.96
N PHE A 64 0.38 4.97 3.71
CA PHE A 64 -0.90 4.98 3.03
C PHE A 64 -0.83 4.18 1.74
N ILE A 65 -2.01 3.77 1.26
CA ILE A 65 -2.21 3.12 -0.03
C ILE A 65 -3.24 3.88 -0.84
N THR A 66 -2.98 4.01 -2.14
CA THR A 66 -3.92 4.57 -3.11
C THR A 66 -3.87 3.79 -4.42
N ARG A 67 -4.84 4.01 -5.31
CA ARG A 67 -4.95 3.33 -6.61
C ARG A 67 -4.06 4.04 -7.64
N ALA A 68 -3.43 3.28 -8.52
CA ALA A 68 -2.73 3.82 -9.69
C ALA A 68 -3.75 4.11 -10.82
N ASP A 69 -4.59 5.09 -10.59
CA ASP A 69 -5.65 5.65 -11.44
C ASP A 69 -5.08 6.51 -12.60
N GLN A 70 -4.20 5.91 -13.42
CA GLN A 70 -3.53 6.62 -14.53
C GLN A 70 -2.71 7.86 -14.12
N GLY A 71 -2.49 8.06 -12.82
CA GLY A 71 -1.70 9.16 -12.31
C GLY A 71 -2.48 10.25 -11.59
N GLU A 72 -3.81 10.14 -11.50
CA GLU A 72 -4.68 11.06 -10.74
C GLU A 72 -4.36 11.04 -9.24
N TYR A 73 -3.79 9.95 -8.72
CA TYR A 73 -3.35 9.78 -7.34
C TYR A 73 -2.39 10.88 -6.87
N ARG A 74 -1.72 11.56 -7.82
CA ARG A 74 -0.84 12.69 -7.51
C ARG A 74 -1.62 13.91 -7.04
N GLU A 75 -2.77 14.18 -7.65
CA GLU A 75 -3.66 15.26 -7.22
C GLU A 75 -4.30 14.88 -5.88
N THR A 76 -4.83 13.67 -5.77
CA THR A 76 -5.40 13.18 -4.50
C THR A 76 -4.39 13.19 -3.35
N LEU A 77 -3.12 12.86 -3.63
CA LEU A 77 -2.04 12.96 -2.65
C LEU A 77 -1.84 14.41 -2.20
N LYS A 78 -1.75 15.35 -3.15
CA LYS A 78 -1.58 16.77 -2.82
C LYS A 78 -2.78 17.32 -2.04
N GLU A 79 -3.99 16.89 -2.38
CA GLU A 79 -5.22 17.24 -1.63
C GLU A 79 -5.17 16.69 -0.21
N MET A 80 -4.87 15.40 -0.02
CA MET A 80 -4.78 14.78 1.30
C MET A 80 -3.78 15.52 2.22
N ILE A 81 -2.62 15.90 1.67
CA ILE A 81 -1.60 16.63 2.43
C ILE A 81 -2.02 18.09 2.64
N GLY A 82 -2.61 18.73 1.61
CA GLY A 82 -3.08 20.11 1.66
C GLY A 82 -4.27 20.34 2.60
N ASP A 83 -5.12 19.34 2.80
CA ASP A 83 -6.22 19.39 3.76
C ASP A 83 -5.72 19.55 5.22
N GLN A 84 -4.44 19.22 5.49
CA GLN A 84 -3.76 19.47 6.77
C GLN A 84 -2.99 20.81 6.81
N GLY A 85 -3.17 21.67 5.79
CA GLY A 85 -2.59 23.01 5.72
C GLY A 85 -1.22 23.09 5.06
N TRP A 86 -0.75 22.03 4.41
CA TRP A 86 0.53 21.98 3.70
C TRP A 86 0.40 22.46 2.25
N GLU A 87 1.26 23.39 1.83
CA GLU A 87 1.29 23.88 0.46
C GLU A 87 2.28 23.07 -0.39
N PHE A 88 1.83 22.55 -1.53
CA PHE A 88 2.71 21.85 -2.46
C PHE A 88 3.67 22.80 -3.15
N VAL A 89 4.98 22.50 -3.08
CA VAL A 89 6.04 23.33 -3.66
C VAL A 89 6.55 22.74 -4.96
N THR A 90 7.00 21.48 -4.93
CA THR A 90 7.60 20.82 -6.09
C THR A 90 7.61 19.30 -5.94
N GLN A 91 7.87 18.61 -7.04
CA GLN A 91 8.08 17.17 -7.08
C GLN A 91 9.44 16.88 -7.74
N ASP A 92 10.24 16.02 -7.11
CA ASP A 92 11.44 15.45 -7.70
C ASP A 92 11.41 13.92 -7.59
N GLY A 93 11.37 13.24 -8.74
CA GLY A 93 11.18 11.80 -8.82
C GLY A 93 9.91 11.33 -8.10
N SER A 94 10.11 10.53 -7.04
CA SER A 94 9.04 10.01 -6.18
C SER A 94 8.72 10.89 -4.97
N GLY A 95 9.52 11.94 -4.71
CA GLY A 95 9.38 12.84 -3.58
C GLY A 95 8.52 14.06 -3.93
N TYR A 96 7.59 14.37 -3.05
CA TYR A 96 6.73 15.54 -3.09
C TYR A 96 7.09 16.42 -1.91
N PHE A 97 7.41 17.68 -2.20
CA PHE A 97 7.86 18.67 -1.23
C PHE A 97 6.71 19.61 -0.92
N PHE A 98 6.45 19.79 0.38
CA PHE A 98 5.42 20.69 0.88
C PHE A 98 5.98 21.61 1.97
N GLU A 99 5.34 22.75 2.16
CA GLU A 99 5.70 23.74 3.17
C GLU A 99 4.46 24.19 3.98
N LYS A 100 4.66 24.45 5.28
CA LYS A 100 3.65 25.00 6.19
C LYS A 100 4.34 26.03 7.08
N GLY A 101 4.31 27.30 6.65
CA GLY A 101 5.13 28.35 7.26
C GLY A 101 6.62 28.08 7.02
N ASP A 102 7.39 27.93 8.11
CA ASP A 102 8.84 27.61 8.05
C ASP A 102 9.12 26.09 8.04
N GLU A 103 8.08 25.25 8.14
CA GLU A 103 8.20 23.80 8.19
C GLU A 103 8.21 23.18 6.81
N LYS A 104 8.93 22.05 6.67
CA LYS A 104 9.08 21.32 5.41
C LYS A 104 8.67 19.87 5.59
N LEU A 105 7.87 19.38 4.66
CA LEU A 105 7.41 18.00 4.61
C LEU A 105 7.82 17.37 3.28
N ILE A 106 8.41 16.17 3.36
CA ILE A 106 8.74 15.37 2.19
C ILE A 106 7.92 14.10 2.23
N VAL A 107 7.02 13.96 1.26
CA VAL A 107 6.19 12.78 1.08
C VAL A 107 6.74 11.94 -0.06
N THR A 108 6.94 10.65 0.18
CA THR A 108 7.51 9.76 -0.85
C THR A 108 6.48 8.76 -1.34
N THR A 109 6.40 8.58 -2.65
CA THR A 109 5.54 7.58 -3.29
C THR A 109 6.34 6.39 -3.80
N LYS A 110 5.75 5.20 -3.80
CA LYS A 110 6.33 4.00 -4.40
C LYS A 110 5.26 3.17 -5.08
N MET A 111 5.43 2.90 -6.37
CA MET A 111 4.58 1.95 -7.08
C MET A 111 4.77 0.56 -6.46
N TRP A 112 3.77 0.04 -5.77
CA TRP A 112 3.84 -1.31 -5.18
C TRP A 112 3.44 -2.36 -6.21
N THR A 113 2.38 -2.08 -6.96
CA THR A 113 1.93 -2.87 -8.11
C THR A 113 1.48 -1.91 -9.20
N GLY A 114 1.28 -2.38 -10.43
CA GLY A 114 0.71 -1.54 -11.49
C GLY A 114 -0.71 -1.00 -11.21
N LYS A 115 -1.33 -1.38 -10.08
CA LYS A 115 -2.65 -0.92 -9.63
C LYS A 115 -2.63 -0.10 -8.35
N TYR A 116 -1.52 -0.10 -7.61
CA TYR A 116 -1.48 0.47 -6.27
C TYR A 116 -0.17 1.21 -6.01
N VAL A 117 -0.29 2.41 -5.46
CA VAL A 117 0.81 3.26 -5.05
C VAL A 117 0.80 3.36 -3.54
N MET A 118 1.97 3.15 -2.94
CA MET A 118 2.19 3.38 -1.52
C MET A 118 2.74 4.79 -1.30
N VAL A 119 2.29 5.42 -0.22
CA VAL A 119 2.70 6.75 0.18
C VAL A 119 3.30 6.65 1.59
N LYS A 120 4.46 7.27 1.77
CA LYS A 120 5.19 7.34 3.03
C LYS A 120 5.26 8.79 3.47
N VAL A 121 4.75 9.08 4.65
CA VAL A 121 4.68 10.42 5.26
C VAL A 121 5.30 10.36 6.66
N PRO A 122 6.17 11.29 7.07
CA PRO A 122 6.62 11.40 8.47
C PRO A 122 5.45 11.46 9.46
N GLN A 123 5.57 10.85 10.63
CA GLN A 123 4.45 10.61 11.56
C GLN A 123 3.80 11.87 12.18
N ASP A 124 4.47 13.03 12.18
CA ASP A 124 3.99 14.25 12.84
C ASP A 124 3.53 15.33 11.84
N TRP A 125 3.00 14.91 10.70
CA TRP A 125 2.60 15.80 9.61
C TRP A 125 1.21 16.42 9.77
N GLU A 126 0.37 15.89 10.68
CA GLU A 126 -0.99 16.38 10.93
C GLU A 126 -1.04 17.51 11.98
N GLU A 127 0.09 17.85 12.62
CA GLU A 127 0.19 18.85 13.70
C GLU A 127 0.24 20.31 13.20
#